data_AF-A0A0Q9NZ78-F1
#
_entry.id   AF-A0A0Q9NZ78-F1
#
_cell.length_a   1.000
_cell.length_b   1.000
_cell.length_c   1.000
_cell.angle_alpha   90.00
_cell.angle_beta   90.00
_cell.angle_gamma   90.00
#
_symmetry.space_group_name_H-M   'P 1'
#
loop_
_entity.id
_entity.type
_entity.pdbx_description
1 polymer ?
#
loop_
_entity_poly.entity_id
_entity_poly.type
_entity_poly.pdbx_seq_one_letter_code
_entity_poly.pdbx_strand_id
1 'polypeptide(L)'
;MRPFRFAVFGLAVLVVLSLGFALNPAKKPAPAPPSFSERARAAAFSETMDLRAAGMELASAGAAESTAVEPVVTLLTMQARALSGPASDAGPASASPSPTGRLPGAGLPGAGLQTPAALVQALANSGTARVKDAETADGGMARLLAGTGTAQLLASGRLAAATGVPAPQGLAGTQGKASAVEATASPCPSPSDPAAAPKTTGPDAAASVGQALAAAVTAEQQAAYGYQAALPRLAPAEVGPASEFLLRHKEQAAAAEERLRSACGTPLPQQPGYVLDAGFLAAPGAGLGKLEAATLAAYGDVVAVSVGQDRLWALSALQSAAGRALRWGADPGPVPGLRLDIDQLPPLPAGAALPTRSDVPQSPAAP
;
A
#
# COMPACT_ATOMS: atom_id res chain seq x y z
N MET A 1 -63.87 13.50 50.58
CA MET A 1 -62.48 13.98 50.28
C MET A 1 -61.41 12.87 50.26
N ARG A 2 -61.58 11.71 50.92
CA ARG A 2 -60.58 10.61 50.92
C ARG A 2 -60.40 9.84 49.59
N PRO A 3 -61.43 9.51 48.77
CA PRO A 3 -61.23 8.69 47.57
C PRO A 3 -60.50 9.43 46.43
N PHE A 4 -60.64 10.77 46.37
CA PHE A 4 -59.97 11.60 45.36
C PHE A 4 -58.44 11.60 45.53
N ARG A 5 -57.96 11.53 46.78
CA ARG A 5 -56.53 11.46 47.06
C ARG A 5 -55.91 10.15 46.57
N PHE A 6 -56.60 9.03 46.74
CA PHE A 6 -56.11 7.72 46.25
C PHE A 6 -56.09 7.65 44.73
N ALA A 7 -57.06 8.26 44.04
CA ALA A 7 -57.08 8.33 42.58
C ALA A 7 -55.90 9.15 42.02
N VAL A 8 -55.58 10.29 42.64
CA VAL A 8 -54.44 11.14 42.25
C VAL A 8 -53.11 10.42 42.49
N PHE A 9 -52.95 9.72 43.62
CA PHE A 9 -51.74 8.93 43.89
C PHE A 9 -51.59 7.75 42.91
N GLY A 10 -52.68 7.04 42.59
CA GLY A 10 -52.65 5.96 41.61
C GLY A 10 -52.23 6.45 40.22
N LEU A 11 -52.76 7.60 39.78
CA LEU A 11 -52.43 8.19 38.49
C LEU A 11 -50.98 8.72 38.45
N ALA A 12 -50.50 9.33 39.54
CA ALA A 12 -49.10 9.75 39.64
C ALA A 12 -48.14 8.56 39.58
N VAL A 13 -48.45 7.45 40.24
CA VAL A 13 -47.64 6.22 40.16
C VAL A 13 -47.65 5.64 38.75
N LEU A 14 -48.80 5.65 38.06
CA LEU A 14 -48.92 5.16 36.68
C LEU A 14 -48.17 6.06 35.68
N VAL A 15 -48.16 7.38 35.89
CA VAL A 15 -47.37 8.33 35.11
C VAL A 15 -45.87 8.14 35.37
N VAL A 16 -45.45 7.94 36.62
CA VAL A 16 -44.02 7.69 36.94
C VAL A 16 -43.56 6.34 36.38
N LEU A 17 -44.39 5.30 36.45
CA LEU A 17 -44.06 3.98 35.88
C LEU A 17 -44.03 3.99 34.35
N SER A 18 -44.94 4.71 33.69
CA SER A 18 -44.93 4.86 32.23
C SER A 18 -43.79 5.73 31.73
N LEU A 19 -43.44 6.81 32.45
CA LEU A 19 -42.31 7.68 32.11
C LEU A 19 -40.95 6.99 32.41
N GLY A 20 -40.89 6.16 33.45
CA GLY A 20 -39.71 5.36 33.79
C GLY A 20 -39.39 4.27 32.76
N PHE A 21 -40.40 3.71 32.07
CA PHE A 21 -40.20 2.75 30.99
C PHE A 21 -39.77 3.38 29.66
N ALA A 22 -40.09 4.66 29.42
CA ALA A 22 -39.70 5.38 28.21
C ALA A 22 -38.24 5.89 28.22
N LEU A 23 -37.58 5.89 29.39
CA LEU A 23 -36.21 6.37 29.58
C LEU A 23 -35.15 5.24 29.61
N ASN A 24 -35.49 4.03 29.16
CA ASN A 24 -34.49 2.98 29.01
C ASN A 24 -33.79 3.18 27.65
N PRO A 25 -32.60 3.81 27.59
CA PRO A 25 -31.92 4.04 26.32
C PRO A 25 -31.74 2.69 25.63
N ALA A 26 -32.20 2.59 24.38
CA ALA A 26 -32.02 1.40 23.58
C ALA A 26 -30.56 0.96 23.68
N LYS A 27 -30.34 -0.27 24.16
CA LYS A 27 -29.01 -0.85 24.35
C LYS A 27 -28.26 -0.67 23.05
N LYS A 28 -27.22 0.18 23.06
CA LYS A 28 -26.47 0.56 21.87
C LYS A 28 -26.11 -0.73 21.11
N PRO A 29 -26.55 -0.90 19.85
CA PRO A 29 -26.25 -2.11 19.11
C PRO A 29 -24.75 -2.35 19.13
N ALA A 30 -24.36 -3.62 19.33
CA ALA A 30 -22.95 -3.98 19.39
C ALA A 30 -22.24 -3.48 18.12
N PRO A 31 -21.01 -2.96 18.22
CA PRO A 31 -20.25 -2.53 17.06
C PRO A 31 -20.18 -3.66 16.02
N ALA A 32 -20.38 -3.32 14.75
CA ALA A 32 -20.22 -4.29 13.67
C ALA A 32 -18.79 -4.85 13.69
N PRO A 33 -18.59 -6.13 13.32
CA PRO A 33 -17.26 -6.68 13.18
C PRO A 33 -16.46 -5.90 12.12
N PRO A 34 -15.14 -5.73 12.30
CA PRO A 34 -14.32 -5.00 11.35
C PRO A 34 -14.32 -5.68 9.98
N SER A 35 -14.32 -4.86 8.94
CA SER A 35 -14.21 -5.29 7.54
C SER A 35 -12.91 -6.07 7.28
N PHE A 36 -12.84 -6.79 6.16
CA PHE A 36 -11.60 -7.44 5.74
C PHE A 36 -10.45 -6.43 5.63
N SER A 37 -10.70 -5.31 4.97
CA SER A 37 -9.75 -4.21 4.77
C SER A 37 -9.19 -3.65 6.08
N GLU A 38 -10.04 -3.44 7.08
CA GLU A 38 -9.61 -2.98 8.41
C GLU A 38 -8.77 -4.03 9.14
N ARG A 39 -9.17 -5.30 9.07
CA ARG A 39 -8.39 -6.40 9.67
C ARG A 39 -7.03 -6.58 9.01
N ALA A 40 -6.98 -6.52 7.67
CA ALA A 40 -5.75 -6.62 6.90
C ALA A 40 -4.81 -5.43 7.20
N ARG A 41 -5.35 -4.21 7.31
CA ARG A 41 -4.58 -3.03 7.74
C ARG A 41 -4.02 -3.19 9.16
N ALA A 42 -4.84 -3.63 10.11
CA ALA A 42 -4.41 -3.81 11.49
C ALA A 42 -3.32 -4.90 11.61
N ALA A 43 -3.47 -6.01 10.88
CA ALA A 43 -2.46 -7.06 10.81
C ALA A 43 -1.15 -6.53 10.18
N ALA A 44 -1.25 -5.78 9.08
CA ALA A 44 -0.11 -5.12 8.43
C ALA A 44 0.64 -4.20 9.39
N PHE A 45 -0.08 -3.38 10.14
CA PHE A 45 0.50 -2.46 11.10
C PHE A 45 1.26 -3.20 12.21
N SER A 46 0.64 -4.21 12.82
CA SER A 46 1.26 -5.01 13.88
C SER A 46 2.54 -5.68 13.38
N GLU A 47 2.47 -6.36 12.24
CA GLU A 47 3.62 -7.09 11.68
C GLU A 47 4.76 -6.13 11.28
N THR A 48 4.43 -4.96 10.72
CA THR A 48 5.42 -3.91 10.40
C THR A 48 6.13 -3.40 11.66
N MET A 49 5.40 -3.25 12.78
CA MET A 49 5.98 -2.85 14.07
C MET A 49 6.90 -3.93 14.65
N ASP A 50 6.52 -5.20 14.56
CA ASP A 50 7.35 -6.32 15.01
C ASP A 50 8.65 -6.43 14.19
N LEU A 51 8.56 -6.34 12.86
CA LEU A 51 9.73 -6.32 11.96
C LEU A 51 10.65 -5.14 12.25
N ARG A 52 10.07 -3.97 12.55
CA ARG A 52 10.82 -2.77 12.89
C ARG A 52 11.59 -2.96 14.19
N ALA A 53 10.96 -3.53 15.22
CA ALA A 53 11.62 -3.85 16.48
C ALA A 53 12.78 -4.83 16.27
N ALA A 54 12.56 -5.90 15.51
CA ALA A 54 13.61 -6.87 15.18
C ALA A 54 14.80 -6.23 14.42
N GLY A 55 14.53 -5.33 13.48
CA GLY A 55 15.57 -4.56 12.79
C GLY A 55 16.40 -3.68 13.73
N MET A 56 15.76 -3.02 14.70
CA MET A 56 16.45 -2.21 15.71
C MET A 56 17.31 -3.06 16.66
N GLU A 57 16.81 -4.23 17.08
CA GLU A 57 17.57 -5.19 17.90
C GLU A 57 18.78 -5.75 17.13
N LEU A 58 18.61 -6.10 15.86
CA LEU A 58 19.69 -6.59 15.02
C LEU A 58 20.79 -5.53 14.84
N ALA A 59 20.41 -4.26 14.67
CA ALA A 59 21.33 -3.14 14.57
C ALA A 59 22.07 -2.87 15.90
N SER A 60 21.39 -2.97 17.05
CA SER A 60 22.02 -2.74 18.36
C SER A 60 22.93 -3.90 18.79
N ALA A 61 22.63 -5.13 18.38
CA ALA A 61 23.45 -6.30 18.62
C ALA A 61 24.74 -6.34 17.77
N GLY A 62 24.88 -5.45 16.77
CA GLY A 62 26.01 -5.48 15.83
C GLY A 62 26.05 -6.72 14.94
N ALA A 63 24.93 -7.44 14.82
CA ALA A 63 24.82 -8.69 14.09
C ALA A 63 24.67 -8.50 12.56
N ALA A 64 24.52 -7.25 12.12
CA ALA A 64 24.58 -6.82 10.72
C ALA A 64 25.21 -5.42 10.64
N GLU A 65 25.74 -5.07 9.47
CA GLU A 65 26.19 -3.71 9.21
C GLU A 65 25.01 -2.73 9.37
N SER A 66 25.17 -1.70 10.21
CA SER A 66 24.14 -0.70 10.46
C SER A 66 23.65 -0.04 9.18
N THR A 67 24.53 0.15 8.20
CA THR A 67 24.25 0.74 6.88
C THR A 67 23.27 -0.09 6.04
N ALA A 68 23.18 -1.41 6.28
CA ALA A 68 22.25 -2.29 5.59
C ALA A 68 20.87 -2.35 6.29
N VAL A 69 20.84 -2.27 7.63
CA VAL A 69 19.61 -2.43 8.42
C VAL A 69 18.86 -1.11 8.64
N GLU A 70 19.58 0.01 8.76
CA GLU A 70 18.99 1.34 9.01
C GLU A 70 17.98 1.78 7.92
N PRO A 71 18.22 1.56 6.61
CA PRO A 71 17.22 1.84 5.58
C PRO A 71 15.94 1.02 5.73
N VAL A 72 16.05 -0.22 6.20
CA VAL A 72 14.90 -1.11 6.44
C VAL A 72 14.08 -0.61 7.62
N VAL A 73 14.72 -0.24 8.73
CA VAL A 73 14.03 0.33 9.90
C VAL A 73 13.33 1.64 9.54
N THR A 74 13.99 2.50 8.76
CA THR A 74 13.42 3.76 8.27
C THR A 74 12.19 3.50 7.39
N LEU A 75 12.28 2.56 6.45
CA LEU A 75 11.15 2.12 5.62
C LEU A 75 9.97 1.65 6.47
N LEU A 76 10.20 0.70 7.38
CA LEU A 76 9.15 0.13 8.24
C LEU A 76 8.53 1.19 9.16
N THR A 77 9.31 2.18 9.59
CA THR A 77 8.79 3.33 10.35
C THR A 77 7.79 4.13 9.53
N MET A 78 8.13 4.47 8.29
CA MET A 78 7.22 5.22 7.40
C MET A 78 5.95 4.40 7.08
N GLN A 79 6.10 3.09 6.82
CA GLN A 79 4.98 2.20 6.57
C GLN A 79 4.05 2.07 7.78
N ALA A 80 4.60 1.91 8.98
CA ALA A 80 3.81 1.85 10.20
C ALA A 80 2.97 3.13 10.36
N ARG A 81 3.55 4.31 10.11
CA ARG A 81 2.80 5.59 10.16
C ARG A 81 1.70 5.67 9.10
N ALA A 82 1.97 5.20 7.88
CA ALA A 82 0.97 5.15 6.81
C ALA A 82 -0.19 4.18 7.14
N LEU A 83 0.11 3.08 7.86
CA LEU A 83 -0.86 2.06 8.25
C LEU A 83 -1.67 2.41 9.51
N SER A 84 -1.21 3.36 10.33
CA SER A 84 -1.88 3.78 11.58
C SER A 84 -3.34 4.22 11.36
N GLY A 85 -3.70 4.68 10.16
CA GLY A 85 -5.02 5.24 9.85
C GLY A 85 -5.22 6.61 10.51
N PRO A 86 -6.20 7.41 10.05
CA PRO A 86 -6.60 8.61 10.77
C PRO A 86 -7.12 8.19 12.16
N ALA A 87 -6.66 8.87 13.21
CA ALA A 87 -7.24 8.71 14.54
C ALA A 87 -8.72 9.08 14.42
N SER A 88 -9.60 8.09 14.50
CA SER A 88 -11.01 8.37 14.69
C SER A 88 -11.13 9.23 15.95
N ASP A 89 -11.68 10.43 15.82
CA ASP A 89 -12.19 11.24 16.93
C ASP A 89 -13.30 10.45 17.65
N ALA A 90 -12.90 9.45 18.43
CA ALA A 90 -13.71 8.76 19.38
C ALA A 90 -13.19 9.19 20.76
N GLY A 91 -14.08 9.82 21.53
CA GLY A 91 -13.81 10.44 22.82
C GLY A 91 -13.17 9.53 23.87
N PRO A 92 -13.03 10.04 25.12
CA PRO A 92 -12.08 9.50 26.09
C PRO A 92 -12.28 8.01 26.34
N ALA A 93 -11.15 7.31 26.39
CA ALA A 93 -11.00 5.88 26.59
C ALA A 93 -11.96 5.34 27.66
N SER A 94 -12.85 4.43 27.26
CA SER A 94 -13.48 3.48 28.17
C SER A 94 -12.76 2.13 28.04
N ALA A 95 -12.45 1.57 29.20
CA ALA A 95 -11.55 0.44 29.41
C ALA A 95 -11.85 -0.81 28.56
N SER A 96 -10.76 -1.50 28.21
CA SER A 96 -10.70 -2.82 27.56
C SER A 96 -11.65 -3.87 28.15
N PRO A 97 -12.20 -4.75 27.30
CA PRO A 97 -12.31 -6.16 27.60
C PRO A 97 -11.10 -6.92 27.01
N SER A 98 -10.51 -7.78 27.83
CA SER A 98 -9.43 -8.71 27.46
C SER A 98 -9.84 -9.63 26.30
N PRO A 99 -8.94 -9.94 25.34
CA PRO A 99 -9.24 -10.90 24.29
C PRO A 99 -8.99 -12.34 24.78
N THR A 100 -10.01 -12.99 25.32
CA THR A 100 -10.07 -14.46 25.34
C THR A 100 -10.64 -14.93 24.00
N GLY A 101 -9.77 -15.05 23.00
CA GLY A 101 -10.15 -15.48 21.65
C GLY A 101 -8.98 -15.54 20.69
N ARG A 102 -7.92 -16.27 21.08
CA ARG A 102 -6.75 -16.52 20.22
C ARG A 102 -7.11 -17.59 19.20
N LEU A 103 -7.45 -17.19 17.98
CA LEU A 103 -7.28 -18.06 16.80
C LEU A 103 -5.77 -18.27 16.57
N PRO A 104 -5.32 -19.41 16.02
CA PRO A 104 -3.91 -19.68 15.78
C PRO A 104 -3.42 -18.84 14.59
N GLY A 105 -3.18 -17.55 14.82
CA GLY A 105 -2.22 -16.81 14.03
C GLY A 105 -0.84 -17.34 14.40
N ALA A 106 -0.05 -17.73 13.40
CA ALA A 106 1.34 -18.13 13.55
C ALA A 106 2.15 -16.92 14.08
N GLY A 107 2.06 -16.66 15.38
CA GLY A 107 2.95 -15.76 16.07
C GLY A 107 4.34 -16.36 16.00
N LEU A 108 5.21 -15.73 15.22
CA LEU A 108 6.63 -16.05 15.24
C LEU A 108 7.14 -15.76 16.66
N PRO A 109 7.81 -16.71 17.33
CA PRO A 109 8.47 -16.44 18.59
C PRO A 109 9.51 -15.33 18.38
N GLY A 110 9.45 -14.23 19.14
CA GLY A 110 10.37 -13.09 19.02
C GLY A 110 11.86 -13.45 19.19
N ALA A 111 12.17 -14.64 19.72
CA ALA A 111 13.53 -15.16 19.79
C ALA A 111 14.13 -15.55 18.41
N GLY A 112 13.31 -15.66 17.36
CA GLY A 112 13.73 -16.18 16.05
C GLY A 112 14.27 -15.16 15.04
N LEU A 113 14.08 -13.86 15.25
CA LEU A 113 14.45 -12.81 14.27
C LEU A 113 15.83 -12.18 14.51
N GLN A 114 16.64 -12.75 15.40
CA GLN A 114 17.94 -12.22 15.83
C GLN A 114 19.06 -12.38 14.79
N THR A 115 18.74 -12.78 13.55
CA THR A 115 19.71 -12.96 12.47
C THR A 115 19.29 -12.21 11.22
N PRO A 116 20.25 -11.76 10.38
CA PRO A 116 19.92 -11.09 9.13
C PRO A 116 19.05 -11.95 8.21
N ALA A 117 19.31 -13.26 8.16
CA ALA A 117 18.55 -14.20 7.34
C ALA A 117 17.09 -14.34 7.80
N ALA A 118 16.86 -14.37 9.11
CA ALA A 118 15.50 -14.41 9.65
C ALA A 118 14.73 -13.13 9.34
N LEU A 119 15.36 -11.95 9.45
CA LEU A 119 14.74 -10.67 9.11
C LEU A 119 14.41 -10.58 7.61
N VAL A 120 15.33 -11.02 6.73
CA VAL A 120 15.10 -11.10 5.28
C VAL A 120 13.88 -11.96 4.96
N GLN A 121 13.80 -13.16 5.54
CA GLN A 121 12.67 -14.06 5.31
C GLN A 121 11.36 -13.47 5.86
N ALA A 122 11.38 -12.85 7.04
CA ALA A 122 10.21 -12.25 7.65
C ALA A 122 9.69 -11.06 6.84
N LEU A 123 10.57 -10.21 6.31
CA LEU A 123 10.20 -9.13 5.37
C LEU A 123 9.56 -9.67 4.10
N ALA A 124 10.11 -10.73 3.50
CA ALA A 124 9.54 -11.33 2.30
C ALA A 124 8.17 -11.98 2.55
N ASN A 125 8.00 -12.65 3.70
CA ASN A 125 6.73 -13.22 4.10
C ASN A 125 5.67 -12.14 4.33
N SER A 126 6.02 -11.09 5.08
CA SER A 126 5.11 -9.96 5.33
C SER A 126 4.75 -9.28 4.02
N GLY A 127 5.73 -8.99 3.17
CA GLY A 127 5.50 -8.35 1.88
C GLY A 127 4.57 -9.16 0.97
N THR A 128 4.77 -10.47 0.90
CA THR A 128 3.90 -11.41 0.16
C THR A 128 2.48 -11.41 0.73
N ALA A 129 2.33 -11.45 2.05
CA ALA A 129 1.03 -11.39 2.71
C ALA A 129 0.28 -10.09 2.41
N ARG A 130 0.97 -8.93 2.42
CA ARG A 130 0.34 -7.64 2.10
C ARG A 130 -0.10 -7.54 0.64
N VAL A 131 0.72 -8.03 -0.30
CA VAL A 131 0.32 -8.11 -1.72
C VAL A 131 -0.89 -9.03 -1.88
N LYS A 132 -0.94 -10.15 -1.15
CA LYS A 132 -2.08 -11.07 -1.17
C LYS A 132 -3.34 -10.43 -0.60
N ASP A 133 -3.23 -9.71 0.52
CA ASP A 133 -4.35 -8.98 1.12
C ASP A 133 -4.89 -7.90 0.16
N ALA A 134 -4.00 -7.25 -0.60
CA ALA A 134 -4.40 -6.23 -1.58
C ALA A 134 -5.32 -6.78 -2.69
N GLU A 135 -5.27 -8.08 -2.99
CA GLU A 135 -6.18 -8.70 -3.96
C GLU A 135 -7.65 -8.56 -3.54
N THR A 136 -7.93 -8.52 -2.24
CA THR A 136 -9.29 -8.54 -1.67
C THR A 136 -9.66 -7.24 -0.96
N ALA A 137 -8.68 -6.43 -0.51
CA ALA A 137 -8.95 -5.18 0.19
C ALA A 137 -9.69 -4.15 -0.66
N ASP A 138 -10.37 -3.19 -0.05
CA ASP A 138 -11.19 -2.22 -0.77
C ASP A 138 -10.37 -1.00 -1.20
N GLY A 139 -10.60 -0.51 -2.43
CA GLY A 139 -10.23 0.84 -2.83
C GLY A 139 -8.77 1.22 -2.55
N GLY A 140 -8.59 2.39 -1.93
CA GLY A 140 -7.28 2.88 -1.50
C GLY A 140 -6.54 1.95 -0.52
N MET A 141 -7.23 1.09 0.22
CA MET A 141 -6.58 0.11 1.10
C MET A 141 -5.84 -0.97 0.31
N ALA A 142 -6.41 -1.42 -0.82
CA ALA A 142 -5.70 -2.32 -1.73
C ALA A 142 -4.40 -1.70 -2.23
N ARG A 143 -4.44 -0.43 -2.63
CA ARG A 143 -3.26 0.32 -3.06
C ARG A 143 -2.23 0.48 -1.94
N LEU A 144 -2.64 0.82 -0.72
CA LEU A 144 -1.76 0.95 0.44
C LEU A 144 -1.06 -0.39 0.76
N LEU A 145 -1.82 -1.48 0.82
CA LEU A 145 -1.28 -2.81 1.11
C LEU A 145 -0.36 -3.30 -0.03
N ALA A 146 -0.74 -3.07 -1.29
CA ALA A 146 0.06 -3.41 -2.45
C ALA A 146 1.42 -2.70 -2.45
N GLY A 147 1.40 -1.38 -2.21
CA GLY A 147 2.62 -0.59 -2.12
C GLY A 147 3.48 -1.05 -0.94
N THR A 148 2.90 -1.17 0.25
CA THR A 148 3.61 -1.64 1.45
C THR A 148 4.29 -2.98 1.21
N GLY A 149 3.56 -3.95 0.66
CA GLY A 149 4.09 -5.27 0.35
C GLY A 149 5.19 -5.25 -0.70
N THR A 150 5.02 -4.46 -1.77
CA THR A 150 6.02 -4.26 -2.81
C THR A 150 7.32 -3.70 -2.24
N ALA A 151 7.25 -2.67 -1.39
CA ALA A 151 8.43 -2.09 -0.77
C ALA A 151 9.12 -3.07 0.20
N GLN A 152 8.38 -3.88 0.95
CA GLN A 152 8.96 -4.89 1.85
C GLN A 152 9.67 -6.00 1.07
N LEU A 153 9.10 -6.43 -0.07
CA LEU A 153 9.73 -7.38 -0.99
C LEU A 153 11.04 -6.82 -1.60
N LEU A 154 11.07 -5.54 -1.98
CA LEU A 154 12.30 -4.91 -2.47
C LEU A 154 13.33 -4.71 -1.35
N ALA A 155 12.87 -4.40 -0.13
CA ALA A 155 13.74 -4.27 1.04
C ALA A 155 14.38 -5.61 1.44
N SER A 156 13.62 -6.71 1.40
CA SER A 156 14.16 -8.04 1.69
C SER A 156 15.25 -8.44 0.70
N GLY A 157 15.05 -8.19 -0.60
CA GLY A 157 16.05 -8.46 -1.64
C GLY A 157 17.33 -7.63 -1.46
N ARG A 158 17.20 -6.34 -1.14
CA ARG A 158 18.36 -5.47 -0.87
C ARG A 158 19.12 -5.90 0.39
N LEU A 159 18.40 -6.21 1.46
CA LEU A 159 19.00 -6.67 2.71
C LEU A 159 19.72 -8.02 2.51
N ALA A 160 19.12 -8.95 1.77
CA ALA A 160 19.73 -10.23 1.42
C ALA A 160 21.06 -10.03 0.67
N ALA A 161 21.04 -9.18 -0.37
CA ALA A 161 22.23 -8.86 -1.15
C ALA A 161 23.33 -8.20 -0.28
N ALA A 162 22.96 -7.24 0.57
CA ALA A 162 23.91 -6.53 1.44
C ALA A 162 24.53 -7.44 2.53
N THR A 163 23.80 -8.48 2.96
CA THR A 163 24.23 -9.38 4.05
C THR A 163 24.78 -10.72 3.54
N GLY A 164 24.83 -10.93 2.22
CA GLY A 164 25.28 -12.18 1.61
C GLY A 164 24.36 -13.38 1.89
N VAL A 165 23.13 -13.14 2.37
CA VAL A 165 22.13 -14.18 2.62
C VAL A 165 21.41 -14.51 1.29
N PRO A 166 21.04 -15.78 1.04
CA PRO A 166 20.21 -16.12 -0.11
C PRO A 166 18.92 -15.29 -0.17
N ALA A 167 18.64 -14.72 -1.34
CA ALA A 167 17.39 -14.01 -1.56
C ALA A 167 16.20 -14.98 -1.44
N PRO A 168 15.09 -14.58 -0.80
CA PRO A 168 13.88 -15.39 -0.73
C PRO A 168 13.38 -15.76 -2.14
N GLN A 169 13.03 -17.03 -2.33
CA GLN A 169 12.47 -17.51 -3.58
C GLN A 169 11.08 -16.89 -3.80
N GLY A 170 10.87 -16.21 -4.93
CA GLY A 170 9.59 -15.57 -5.27
C GLY A 170 9.67 -14.13 -5.78
N LEU A 171 10.84 -13.47 -5.69
CA LEU A 171 11.05 -12.10 -6.20
C LEU A 171 11.26 -12.01 -7.73
N ALA A 172 11.54 -13.14 -8.39
CA ALA A 172 11.61 -13.20 -9.85
C ALA A 172 10.18 -13.20 -10.39
N GLY A 173 9.71 -12.00 -10.79
CA GLY A 173 8.35 -11.74 -11.28
C GLY A 173 7.76 -12.93 -12.01
N THR A 174 6.78 -13.58 -11.37
CA THR A 174 6.08 -14.73 -11.90
C THR A 174 5.53 -14.33 -13.25
N GLN A 175 6.15 -14.86 -14.30
CA GLN A 175 5.65 -14.76 -15.66
C GLN A 175 4.31 -15.48 -15.69
N GLY A 176 3.22 -14.72 -15.53
CA GLY A 176 1.89 -15.19 -15.81
C GLY A 176 1.82 -15.52 -17.29
N LYS A 177 1.97 -16.79 -17.64
CA LYS A 177 1.58 -17.31 -18.95
C LYS A 177 0.08 -17.06 -19.07
N ALA A 178 -0.30 -16.04 -19.84
CA ALA A 178 -1.69 -15.71 -20.07
C ALA A 178 -2.36 -16.89 -20.80
N SER A 179 -3.14 -17.70 -20.08
CA SER A 179 -4.15 -18.53 -20.72
C SER A 179 -5.27 -17.60 -21.17
N ALA A 180 -5.37 -17.41 -22.48
CA ALA A 180 -6.52 -16.79 -23.11
C ALA A 180 -7.76 -17.65 -22.78
N VAL A 181 -8.63 -17.14 -21.92
CA VAL A 181 -10.00 -17.61 -21.83
C VAL A 181 -10.85 -16.55 -22.52
N GLU A 182 -11.55 -17.01 -23.55
CA GLU A 182 -12.46 -16.24 -24.38
C GLU A 182 -13.62 -15.73 -23.49
N ALA A 183 -13.56 -14.45 -23.11
CA ALA A 183 -14.65 -13.79 -22.40
C ALA A 183 -15.68 -13.34 -23.43
N THR A 184 -16.89 -13.90 -23.35
CA THR A 184 -18.07 -13.39 -24.05
C THR A 184 -18.26 -11.92 -23.72
N ALA A 185 -18.03 -11.05 -24.70
CA ALA A 185 -18.18 -9.62 -24.57
C ALA A 185 -19.66 -9.26 -24.36
N SER A 186 -19.99 -8.74 -23.18
CA SER A 186 -21.23 -7.98 -23.01
C SER A 186 -21.11 -6.68 -23.80
N PRO A 187 -22.13 -6.29 -24.58
CA PRO A 187 -22.07 -5.04 -25.34
C PRO A 187 -21.96 -3.86 -24.38
N CYS A 188 -21.01 -2.96 -24.65
CA CYS A 188 -20.90 -1.71 -23.95
C CYS A 188 -22.22 -0.92 -24.10
N PRO A 189 -22.78 -0.36 -23.01
CA PRO A 189 -23.95 0.48 -23.13
C PRO A 189 -23.64 1.67 -24.05
N SER A 190 -24.42 1.84 -25.10
CA SER A 190 -24.33 3.03 -25.96
C SER A 190 -24.69 4.27 -25.14
N PRO A 191 -24.01 5.41 -25.34
CA PRO A 191 -24.37 6.64 -24.66
C PRO A 191 -25.71 7.13 -25.22
N SER A 192 -26.80 6.84 -24.53
CA SER A 192 -28.11 7.46 -24.75
C SER A 192 -28.36 8.42 -23.58
N ASP A 193 -28.32 9.72 -23.89
CA ASP A 193 -28.86 10.91 -23.19
C ASP A 193 -28.91 11.03 -21.64
N PRO A 194 -28.75 12.26 -21.10
CA PRO A 194 -28.28 12.46 -19.74
C PRO A 194 -29.40 12.25 -18.70
N ALA A 195 -29.31 11.15 -17.94
CA ALA A 195 -29.98 11.04 -16.66
C ALA A 195 -29.25 11.93 -15.63
N ALA A 196 -30.00 12.80 -14.96
CA ALA A 196 -29.51 13.81 -14.05
C ALA A 196 -28.49 13.28 -13.01
N ALA A 197 -27.27 13.78 -13.08
CA ALA A 197 -26.25 13.55 -12.08
C ALA A 197 -26.58 14.31 -10.77
N PRO A 198 -26.47 13.69 -9.59
CA PRO A 198 -26.23 14.46 -8.38
C PRO A 198 -24.83 15.08 -8.50
N LYS A 199 -24.77 16.41 -8.43
CA LYS A 199 -23.52 17.17 -8.35
C LYS A 199 -22.79 16.84 -7.04
N THR A 200 -21.77 16.00 -7.13
CA THR A 200 -20.68 15.94 -6.16
C THR A 200 -19.37 16.28 -6.88
N THR A 201 -19.24 17.54 -7.29
CA THR A 201 -17.94 18.15 -7.58
C THR A 201 -17.25 18.48 -6.26
N GLY A 202 -16.73 17.45 -5.61
CA GLY A 202 -15.63 17.56 -4.66
C GLY A 202 -14.34 17.09 -5.34
N PRO A 203 -13.16 17.42 -4.80
CA PRO A 203 -11.86 16.95 -5.33
C PRO A 203 -11.64 15.42 -5.25
N ASP A 204 -12.61 14.66 -4.72
CA ASP A 204 -12.55 13.20 -4.51
C ASP A 204 -13.50 12.40 -5.40
N ALA A 205 -13.78 12.86 -6.63
CA ALA A 205 -14.44 12.00 -7.60
C ALA A 205 -13.54 10.79 -7.88
N ALA A 206 -13.90 9.62 -7.32
CA ALA A 206 -13.14 8.38 -7.48
C ALA A 206 -12.89 8.14 -8.97
N ALA A 207 -11.62 8.10 -9.37
CA ALA A 207 -11.24 7.85 -10.75
C ALA A 207 -11.89 6.54 -11.21
N SER A 208 -12.54 6.56 -12.37
CA SER A 208 -13.11 5.35 -12.93
C SER A 208 -12.00 4.36 -13.33
N VAL A 209 -12.33 3.07 -13.43
CA VAL A 209 -11.42 2.03 -13.96
C VAL A 209 -10.87 2.44 -15.32
N GLY A 210 -11.71 2.99 -16.20
CA GLY A 210 -11.30 3.49 -17.51
C GLY A 210 -10.27 4.61 -17.44
N GLN A 211 -10.42 5.57 -16.51
CA GLN A 211 -9.44 6.65 -16.32
C GLN A 211 -8.10 6.13 -15.81
N ALA A 212 -8.10 5.20 -14.84
CA ALA A 212 -6.88 4.60 -14.31
C ALA A 212 -6.14 3.78 -15.40
N LEU A 213 -6.87 3.00 -16.21
CA LEU A 213 -6.31 2.25 -17.33
C LEU A 213 -5.78 3.19 -18.43
N ALA A 214 -6.49 4.26 -18.75
CA ALA A 214 -6.02 5.29 -19.68
C ALA A 214 -4.71 5.95 -19.22
N ALA A 215 -4.58 6.23 -17.92
CA ALA A 215 -3.35 6.74 -17.33
C ALA A 215 -2.21 5.71 -17.42
N ALA A 216 -2.50 4.42 -17.18
CA ALA A 216 -1.52 3.35 -17.34
C ALA A 216 -1.04 3.21 -18.80
N VAL A 217 -1.95 3.23 -19.78
CA VAL A 217 -1.59 3.24 -21.21
C VAL A 217 -0.65 4.40 -21.52
N THR A 218 -0.99 5.61 -21.08
CA THR A 218 -0.17 6.81 -21.33
C THR A 218 1.21 6.69 -20.70
N ALA A 219 1.29 6.22 -19.45
CA ALA A 219 2.55 6.04 -18.73
C ALA A 219 3.45 5.00 -19.41
N GLU A 220 2.88 3.87 -19.86
CA GLU A 220 3.61 2.80 -20.54
C GLU A 220 4.10 3.22 -21.93
N GLN A 221 3.30 3.95 -22.70
CA GLN A 221 3.72 4.51 -23.99
C GLN A 221 4.84 5.54 -23.82
N GLN A 222 4.75 6.41 -22.81
CA GLN A 222 5.81 7.37 -22.50
C GLN A 222 7.10 6.67 -22.05
N ALA A 223 7.01 5.62 -21.23
CA ALA A 223 8.15 4.83 -20.81
C ALA A 223 8.81 4.14 -22.01
N ALA A 224 8.03 3.48 -22.88
CA ALA A 224 8.53 2.85 -24.11
C ALA A 224 9.28 3.86 -24.99
N TYR A 225 8.74 5.07 -25.17
CA TYR A 225 9.42 6.13 -25.90
C TYR A 225 10.74 6.56 -25.23
N GLY A 226 10.74 6.73 -23.91
CA GLY A 226 11.94 7.04 -23.13
C GLY A 226 13.04 5.99 -23.29
N TYR A 227 12.69 4.70 -23.23
CA TYR A 227 13.63 3.60 -23.48
C TYR A 227 14.20 3.64 -24.89
N GLN A 228 13.37 3.85 -25.92
CA GLN A 228 13.84 4.00 -27.30
C GLN A 228 14.85 5.15 -27.44
N ALA A 229 14.59 6.28 -26.79
CA ALA A 229 15.49 7.43 -26.78
C ALA A 229 16.78 7.18 -25.98
N ALA A 230 16.72 6.41 -24.90
CA ALA A 230 17.85 6.12 -24.03
C ALA A 230 18.81 5.08 -24.63
N LEU A 231 18.31 4.03 -25.29
CA LEU A 231 19.11 2.92 -25.82
C LEU A 231 20.44 3.30 -26.52
N PRO A 232 20.46 4.25 -27.49
CA PRO A 232 21.71 4.62 -28.16
C PRO A 232 22.69 5.43 -27.28
N ARG A 233 22.30 5.81 -26.07
CA ARG A 233 23.06 6.65 -25.12
C ARG A 233 23.48 5.90 -23.86
N LEU A 234 23.00 4.68 -23.66
CA LEU A 234 23.32 3.86 -22.50
C LEU A 234 24.71 3.23 -22.61
N ALA A 235 25.30 2.88 -21.48
CA ALA A 235 26.52 2.10 -21.47
C ALA A 235 26.27 0.70 -22.07
N PRO A 236 27.26 0.06 -22.73
CA PRO A 236 27.05 -1.23 -23.40
C PRO A 236 26.46 -2.34 -22.49
N ALA A 237 26.85 -2.36 -21.22
CA ALA A 237 26.34 -3.34 -20.24
C ALA A 237 24.84 -3.14 -19.90
N GLU A 238 24.28 -1.97 -20.16
CA GLU A 238 22.90 -1.61 -19.83
C GLU A 238 21.94 -1.81 -21.02
N VAL A 239 22.46 -1.88 -22.25
CA VAL A 239 21.66 -1.96 -23.48
C VAL A 239 20.78 -3.21 -23.53
N GLY A 240 21.32 -4.38 -23.15
CA GLY A 240 20.57 -5.63 -23.15
C GLY A 240 19.34 -5.58 -22.25
N PRO A 241 19.51 -5.36 -20.93
CA PRO A 241 18.40 -5.20 -20.00
C PRO A 241 17.42 -4.07 -20.38
N ALA A 242 17.92 -2.93 -20.88
CA ALA A 242 17.06 -1.84 -21.32
C ALA A 242 16.20 -2.21 -22.53
N SER A 243 16.72 -3.04 -23.44
CA SER A 243 15.97 -3.54 -24.60
C SER A 243 14.85 -4.50 -24.18
N GLU A 244 15.09 -5.34 -23.18
CA GLU A 244 14.05 -6.21 -22.60
C GLU A 244 12.93 -5.38 -21.94
N PHE A 245 13.29 -4.34 -21.18
CA PHE A 245 12.31 -3.45 -20.57
C PHE A 245 11.50 -2.65 -21.58
N LEU A 246 12.11 -2.24 -22.69
CA LEU A 246 11.37 -1.63 -23.80
C LEU A 246 10.27 -2.57 -24.33
N LEU A 247 10.58 -3.86 -24.53
CA LEU A 247 9.59 -4.84 -24.97
C LEU A 247 8.48 -5.01 -23.93
N ARG A 248 8.86 -5.10 -22.64
CA ARG A 248 7.90 -5.17 -21.53
C ARG A 248 6.93 -3.98 -21.51
N HIS A 249 7.42 -2.75 -21.67
CA HIS A 249 6.54 -1.57 -21.70
C HIS A 249 5.56 -1.60 -22.87
N LYS A 250 5.98 -2.07 -24.05
CA LYS A 250 5.08 -2.25 -25.20
C LYS A 250 3.99 -3.30 -24.93
N GLU A 251 4.37 -4.42 -24.31
CA GLU A 251 3.43 -5.46 -23.90
C GLU A 251 2.43 -4.93 -22.86
N GLN A 252 2.91 -4.17 -21.87
CA GLN A 252 2.05 -3.59 -20.83
C GLN A 252 1.11 -2.51 -21.38
N ALA A 253 1.58 -1.66 -22.31
CA ALA A 253 0.72 -0.70 -23.00
C ALA A 253 -0.42 -1.41 -23.75
N ALA A 254 -0.11 -2.44 -24.53
CA ALA A 254 -1.11 -3.23 -25.25
C ALA A 254 -2.09 -3.94 -24.30
N ALA A 255 -1.58 -4.51 -23.21
CA ALA A 255 -2.39 -5.18 -22.19
C ALA A 255 -3.32 -4.20 -21.44
N ALA A 256 -2.87 -2.96 -21.21
CA ALA A 256 -3.68 -1.90 -20.62
C ALA A 256 -4.74 -1.38 -21.59
N GLU A 257 -4.42 -1.23 -22.89
CA GLU A 257 -5.37 -0.84 -23.94
C GLU A 257 -6.48 -1.88 -24.12
N GLU A 258 -6.13 -3.18 -24.06
CA GLU A 258 -7.11 -4.26 -24.11
C GLU A 258 -8.07 -4.19 -22.93
N ARG A 259 -7.55 -4.03 -21.71
CA ARG A 259 -8.36 -3.86 -20.51
C ARG A 259 -9.21 -2.61 -20.58
N LEU A 260 -8.67 -1.52 -21.11
CA LEU A 260 -9.40 -0.27 -21.30
C LEU A 260 -10.62 -0.49 -22.20
N ARG A 261 -10.45 -1.19 -23.32
CA ARG A 261 -11.56 -1.55 -24.22
C ARG A 261 -12.58 -2.46 -23.54
N SER A 262 -12.13 -3.46 -22.79
CA SER A 262 -13.02 -4.36 -22.03
C SER A 262 -13.80 -3.61 -20.94
N ALA A 263 -13.22 -2.55 -20.37
CA ALA A 263 -13.88 -1.64 -19.44
C ALA A 263 -14.72 -0.55 -20.14
N CYS A 264 -14.98 -0.69 -21.44
CA CYS A 264 -15.69 0.29 -22.27
C CYS A 264 -15.08 1.71 -22.26
N GLY A 265 -13.79 1.80 -21.95
CA GLY A 265 -13.04 3.05 -22.03
C GLY A 265 -12.75 3.44 -23.48
N THR A 266 -12.55 4.74 -23.70
CA THR A 266 -12.22 5.27 -25.02
C THR A 266 -10.76 4.94 -25.37
N PRO A 267 -10.49 4.31 -26.52
CA PRO A 267 -9.11 4.10 -26.98
C PRO A 267 -8.36 5.43 -27.08
N LEU A 268 -7.14 5.45 -26.55
CA LEU A 268 -6.26 6.61 -26.62
C LEU A 268 -5.49 6.59 -27.93
N PRO A 269 -5.46 7.69 -28.71
CA PRO A 269 -4.57 7.78 -29.84
C PRO A 269 -3.12 7.81 -29.35
N GLN A 270 -2.28 6.96 -29.94
CA GLN A 270 -0.85 6.97 -29.67
C GLN A 270 -0.26 8.33 -30.03
N GLN A 271 0.47 8.94 -29.10
CA GLN A 271 1.14 10.20 -29.34
C GLN A 271 2.33 9.99 -30.29
N PRO A 272 2.58 10.91 -31.25
CA PRO A 272 3.69 10.77 -32.20
C PRO A 272 5.07 10.95 -31.53
N GLY A 273 5.12 11.52 -30.33
CA GLY A 273 6.34 11.66 -29.54
C GLY A 273 6.06 12.29 -28.19
N TYR A 274 7.05 12.22 -27.30
CA TYR A 274 7.01 12.82 -25.97
C TYR A 274 8.19 13.76 -25.78
N VAL A 275 7.98 14.81 -24.99
CA VAL A 275 9.06 15.73 -24.59
C VAL A 275 9.90 15.04 -23.51
N LEU A 276 11.21 14.94 -23.75
CA LEU A 276 12.18 14.49 -22.76
C LEU A 276 12.97 15.70 -22.29
N ASP A 277 13.19 15.82 -20.98
CA ASP A 277 13.96 16.92 -20.42
C ASP A 277 15.45 16.80 -20.79
N ALA A 278 16.16 17.93 -20.82
CA ALA A 278 17.59 17.94 -21.12
C ALA A 278 18.40 17.08 -20.12
N GLY A 279 17.93 16.97 -18.87
CA GLY A 279 18.54 16.13 -17.85
C GLY A 279 18.45 14.63 -18.18
N PHE A 280 17.34 14.18 -18.78
CA PHE A 280 17.21 12.82 -19.30
C PHE A 280 18.28 12.51 -20.34
N LEU A 281 18.50 13.43 -21.29
CA LEU A 281 19.49 13.22 -22.36
C LEU A 281 20.92 13.21 -21.83
N ALA A 282 21.21 13.99 -20.79
CA ALA A 282 22.52 14.03 -20.14
C ALA A 282 22.79 12.81 -19.26
N ALA A 283 21.76 12.24 -18.62
CA ALA A 283 21.86 11.10 -17.72
C ALA A 283 20.73 10.08 -17.99
N PRO A 284 20.82 9.30 -19.09
CA PRO A 284 19.73 8.43 -19.54
C PRO A 284 19.32 7.39 -18.51
N GLY A 285 20.25 6.76 -17.79
CA GLY A 285 19.92 5.79 -16.74
C GLY A 285 19.08 6.39 -15.61
N ALA A 286 19.47 7.57 -15.11
CA ALA A 286 18.69 8.29 -14.10
C ALA A 286 17.32 8.76 -14.63
N GLY A 287 17.28 9.15 -15.91
CA GLY A 287 16.05 9.47 -16.63
C GLY A 287 15.08 8.28 -16.69
N LEU A 288 15.58 7.08 -17.02
CA LEU A 288 14.79 5.86 -17.01
C LEU A 288 14.27 5.52 -15.60
N GLY A 289 15.09 5.70 -14.57
CA GLY A 289 14.65 5.54 -13.18
C GLY A 289 13.45 6.44 -12.82
N LYS A 290 13.46 7.70 -13.25
CA LYS A 290 12.32 8.62 -13.06
C LYS A 290 11.08 8.19 -13.83
N LEU A 291 11.23 7.70 -15.07
CA LEU A 291 10.11 7.20 -15.86
C LEU A 291 9.46 5.98 -15.20
N GLU A 292 10.27 5.01 -14.76
CA GLU A 292 9.78 3.82 -14.06
C GLU A 292 9.07 4.21 -12.75
N ALA A 293 9.65 5.11 -11.97
CA ALA A 293 9.01 5.62 -10.75
C ALA A 293 7.68 6.33 -11.04
N ALA A 294 7.55 7.03 -12.18
CA ALA A 294 6.31 7.70 -12.58
C ALA A 294 5.19 6.69 -12.93
N THR A 295 5.51 5.52 -13.47
CA THR A 295 4.51 4.47 -13.77
C THR A 295 3.85 3.90 -12.51
N LEU A 296 4.54 3.94 -11.36
CA LEU A 296 4.04 3.38 -10.10
C LEU A 296 2.68 3.96 -9.71
N ALA A 297 2.50 5.28 -9.86
CA ALA A 297 1.26 5.94 -9.49
C ALA A 297 0.07 5.42 -10.34
N ALA A 298 0.28 5.25 -11.65
CA ALA A 298 -0.74 4.76 -12.55
C ALA A 298 -1.17 3.32 -12.19
N TYR A 299 -0.22 2.43 -11.91
CA TYR A 299 -0.56 1.08 -11.45
C TYR A 299 -1.21 1.05 -10.07
N GLY A 300 -0.77 1.93 -9.15
CA GLY A 300 -1.43 2.10 -7.85
C GLY A 300 -2.89 2.55 -7.98
N ASP A 301 -3.19 3.44 -8.93
CA ASP A 301 -4.56 3.85 -9.23
C ASP A 301 -5.38 2.68 -9.77
N VAL A 302 -4.84 1.89 -10.71
CA VAL A 302 -5.53 0.69 -11.23
C VAL A 302 -5.78 -0.32 -10.11
N VAL A 303 -4.81 -0.58 -9.23
CA VAL A 303 -5.00 -1.47 -8.06
C VAL A 303 -6.15 -1.00 -7.18
N ALA A 304 -6.27 0.31 -6.96
CA ALA A 304 -7.31 0.87 -6.12
C ALA A 304 -8.72 0.68 -6.70
N VAL A 305 -8.87 0.81 -8.03
CA VAL A 305 -10.20 0.90 -8.66
C VAL A 305 -10.64 -0.40 -9.34
N SER A 306 -9.72 -1.32 -9.64
CA SER A 306 -10.00 -2.61 -10.29
C SER A 306 -10.26 -3.73 -9.29
N VAL A 307 -10.77 -4.86 -9.76
CA VAL A 307 -10.98 -6.10 -8.98
C VAL A 307 -10.59 -7.32 -9.82
N GLY A 308 -10.51 -8.49 -9.19
CA GLY A 308 -10.30 -9.77 -9.90
C GLY A 308 -9.00 -9.79 -10.72
N GLN A 309 -9.08 -10.27 -11.96
CA GLN A 309 -7.90 -10.46 -12.82
C GLN A 309 -7.19 -9.15 -13.19
N ASP A 310 -7.93 -8.04 -13.34
CA ASP A 310 -7.33 -6.74 -13.62
C ASP A 310 -6.53 -6.21 -12.43
N ARG A 311 -7.01 -6.48 -11.21
CA ARG A 311 -6.24 -6.15 -10.02
C ARG A 311 -4.98 -6.98 -9.91
N LEU A 312 -5.05 -8.29 -10.16
CA LEU A 312 -3.87 -9.18 -10.15
C LEU A 312 -2.81 -8.73 -11.17
N TRP A 313 -3.26 -8.36 -12.37
CA TRP A 313 -2.39 -7.78 -13.39
C TRP A 313 -1.73 -6.49 -12.89
N ALA A 314 -2.50 -5.56 -12.33
CA ALA A 314 -1.97 -4.28 -11.83
C ALA A 314 -1.00 -4.47 -10.66
N LEU A 315 -1.25 -5.43 -9.76
CA LEU A 315 -0.33 -5.78 -8.66
C LEU A 315 1.01 -6.31 -9.18
N SER A 316 0.98 -7.17 -10.20
CA SER A 316 2.19 -7.69 -10.84
C SER A 316 2.97 -6.59 -11.57
N ALA A 317 2.24 -5.72 -12.27
CA ALA A 317 2.83 -4.60 -12.99
C ALA A 317 3.45 -3.56 -12.05
N LEU A 318 2.80 -3.24 -10.92
CA LEU A 318 3.32 -2.38 -9.86
C LEU A 318 4.64 -2.91 -9.29
N GLN A 319 4.70 -4.21 -8.94
CA GLN A 319 5.91 -4.84 -8.43
C GLN A 319 7.05 -4.81 -9.45
N SER A 320 6.72 -5.11 -10.71
CA SER A 320 7.69 -5.10 -11.81
C SER A 320 8.25 -3.70 -12.05
N ALA A 321 7.39 -2.67 -12.08
CA ALA A 321 7.79 -1.28 -12.24
C ALA A 321 8.67 -0.80 -11.07
N ALA A 322 8.33 -1.16 -9.82
CA ALA A 322 9.12 -0.78 -8.66
C ALA A 322 10.52 -1.42 -8.68
N GLY A 323 10.62 -2.68 -9.12
CA GLY A 323 11.90 -3.35 -9.33
C GLY A 323 12.75 -2.68 -10.43
N ARG A 324 12.13 -2.27 -11.54
CA ARG A 324 12.85 -1.55 -12.62
C ARG A 324 13.29 -0.15 -12.18
N ALA A 325 12.46 0.58 -11.45
CA ALA A 325 12.84 1.87 -10.86
C ALA A 325 14.09 1.73 -9.98
N LEU A 326 14.08 0.75 -9.09
CA LEU A 326 15.24 0.45 -8.23
C LEU A 326 16.48 0.07 -9.03
N ARG A 327 16.33 -0.72 -10.10
CA ARG A 327 17.45 -1.12 -10.97
C ARG A 327 18.14 0.08 -11.61
N TRP A 328 17.38 1.12 -11.96
CA TRP A 328 17.90 2.37 -12.49
C TRP A 328 18.31 3.38 -11.40
N GLY A 329 18.35 2.96 -10.14
CA GLY A 329 18.77 3.78 -9.01
C GLY A 329 17.73 4.79 -8.52
N ALA A 330 16.48 4.71 -9.00
CA ALA A 330 15.39 5.51 -8.46
C ALA A 330 14.83 4.88 -7.18
N ASP A 331 14.41 5.72 -6.24
CA ASP A 331 13.70 5.28 -5.05
C ASP A 331 12.20 5.10 -5.37
N PRO A 332 11.65 3.88 -5.28
CA PRO A 332 10.21 3.66 -5.46
C PRO A 332 9.38 4.17 -4.26
N GLY A 333 10.02 4.64 -3.19
CA GLY A 333 9.40 5.19 -2.00
C GLY A 333 8.94 4.11 -1.00
N PRO A 334 8.39 4.53 0.17
CA PRO A 334 8.00 3.60 1.22
C PRO A 334 6.71 2.82 0.93
N VAL A 335 5.85 3.37 0.08
CA VAL A 335 4.60 2.74 -0.40
C VAL A 335 4.49 2.96 -1.91
N PRO A 336 5.23 2.17 -2.73
CA PRO A 336 5.20 2.25 -4.18
C PRO A 336 3.78 2.30 -4.72
N GLY A 337 3.57 3.26 -5.62
CA GLY A 337 2.29 3.50 -6.24
C GLY A 337 1.34 4.36 -5.42
N LEU A 338 1.68 4.78 -4.20
CA LEU A 338 0.94 5.80 -3.42
C LEU A 338 1.86 6.99 -3.14
N ARG A 339 1.41 8.20 -3.47
CA ARG A 339 2.12 9.42 -3.08
C ARG A 339 1.79 9.75 -1.63
N LEU A 340 2.78 9.61 -0.75
CA LEU A 340 2.66 9.97 0.65
C LEU A 340 3.38 11.30 0.89
N ASP A 341 2.71 12.22 1.58
CA ASP A 341 3.38 13.33 2.23
C ASP A 341 3.86 12.83 3.60
N ILE A 342 5.15 12.50 3.67
CA ILE A 342 5.76 11.86 4.85
C ILE A 342 5.71 12.79 6.08
N ASP A 343 5.77 14.11 5.86
CA ASP A 343 5.76 15.10 6.92
C ASP A 343 4.37 15.27 7.54
N GLN A 344 3.32 14.84 6.83
CA GLN A 344 1.93 14.84 7.30
C GLN A 344 1.50 13.50 7.93
N LEU A 345 2.36 12.49 7.94
CA LEU A 345 2.01 11.20 8.52
C LEU A 345 1.91 11.30 10.06
N PRO A 346 0.92 10.63 10.68
CA PRO A 346 0.75 10.67 12.12
C PRO A 346 1.99 10.09 12.82
N PRO A 347 2.39 10.64 13.98
CA PRO A 347 3.48 10.07 14.75
C PRO A 347 3.11 8.66 15.24
N LEU A 348 4.12 7.81 15.41
CA LEU A 348 3.90 6.50 16.02
C LEU A 348 3.56 6.65 17.52
N PRO A 349 2.80 5.71 18.11
CA PRO A 349 2.48 5.72 19.53
C PRO A 349 3.72 5.81 20.42
N ALA A 350 3.59 6.44 21.60
CA ALA A 350 4.69 6.57 22.57
C ALA A 350 5.24 5.18 22.98
N GLY A 351 6.57 5.05 23.06
CA GLY A 351 7.27 3.77 23.22
C GLY A 351 7.73 3.14 21.89
N ALA A 352 7.26 3.65 20.75
CA ALA A 352 7.73 3.26 19.43
C ALA A 352 8.72 4.26 18.81
N ALA A 353 9.26 5.24 19.54
CA ALA A 353 10.23 6.19 19.00
C ALA A 353 11.59 5.51 18.76
N LEU A 354 12.33 5.96 17.73
CA LEU A 354 13.74 5.58 17.55
C LEU A 354 14.53 6.12 18.77
N PRO A 355 15.46 5.35 19.34
CA PRO A 355 16.31 5.86 20.42
C PRO A 355 17.10 7.06 19.89
N THR A 356 16.87 8.23 20.47
CA THR A 356 17.66 9.44 20.19
C THR A 356 19.07 9.23 20.73
N ARG A 357 20.08 9.41 19.87
CA ARG A 357 21.52 9.24 20.15
C ARG A 357 22.11 10.28 21.13
N SER A 358 21.32 10.80 22.06
CA SER A 358 21.67 11.92 22.93
C SER A 358 22.28 11.51 24.27
N ASP A 359 22.31 10.22 24.62
CA ASP A 359 22.96 9.75 25.84
C ASP A 359 24.41 9.32 25.58
N VAL A 360 25.25 10.29 25.20
CA VAL A 360 26.70 10.16 25.43
C VAL A 360 26.98 10.84 26.77
N PRO A 361 27.29 10.09 27.84
CA PRO A 361 27.70 10.71 29.09
C PRO A 361 28.97 11.53 28.85
N GLN A 362 28.89 12.83 29.10
CA GLN A 362 30.06 13.71 29.15
C GLN A 362 31.05 13.14 30.18
N SER A 363 32.19 12.68 29.68
CA SER A 363 33.31 12.27 30.52
C SER A 363 33.75 13.45 31.39
N PRO A 364 33.89 13.28 32.72
CA PRO A 364 34.36 14.36 33.58
C PRO A 364 35.80 14.70 33.24
N ALA A 365 36.06 15.99 33.05
CA ALA A 365 37.41 16.53 32.90
C ALA A 365 38.23 16.22 34.17
N ALA A 366 39.41 15.62 33.98
CA ALA A 366 40.39 15.38 35.02
C ALA A 366 41.23 16.66 35.27
N PRO A 367 41.88 16.77 36.44
CA PRO A 367 42.03 18.02 37.22
C PRO A 367 43.02 19.05 36.69
#